data_AF-A0A402BG73-F1
#
_entry.id   AF-A0A402BG73-F1
#
_cell.length_a   1.000
_cell.length_b   1.000
_cell.length_c   1.000
_cell.angle_alpha   90.00
_cell.angle_beta   90.00
_cell.angle_gamma   90.00
#
_symmetry.space_group_name_H-M   'P 1'
#
loop_
_entity.id
_entity.type
_entity.pdbx_description
1 polymer ?
#
loop_
_entity_poly.entity_id
_entity_poly.type
_entity_poly.pdbx_seq_one_letter_code
_entity_poly.pdbx_strand_id
1 'polypeptide(L)'
;MSQTEDNDDIEKIYDQLMALNRETFAKGHFEASYHALVSAFYIASSLQADKLLSLIAQRAQEQLWWFDHYAEEHPFSSASATKHERENLYTNLAEQAQTQRRKAEWDRKYRKPSAPLEEQ
;
A
#
# COMPACT_ATOMS: atom_id res chain seq x y z
N MET A 1 -13.38 -17.44 19.12
CA MET A 1 -13.46 -16.29 18.21
C MET A 1 -12.47 -16.60 17.11
N SER A 2 -13.00 -16.78 15.90
CA SER A 2 -12.33 -17.51 14.82
C SER A 2 -11.33 -16.62 14.08
N GLN A 3 -10.19 -17.16 13.63
CA GLN A 3 -9.22 -16.44 12.78
C GLN A 3 -9.84 -15.80 11.53
N THR A 4 -11.01 -16.26 11.11
CA THR A 4 -11.77 -15.70 9.99
C THR A 4 -12.46 -14.38 10.34
N GLU A 5 -12.95 -14.23 11.57
CA GLU A 5 -13.63 -13.00 12.02
C GLU A 5 -12.63 -11.83 12.15
N ASP A 6 -11.42 -12.13 12.64
CA ASP A 6 -10.34 -11.13 12.75
C ASP A 6 -9.87 -10.63 11.38
N ASN A 7 -9.83 -11.51 10.36
CA ASN A 7 -9.43 -11.11 9.01
C ASN A 7 -10.49 -10.21 8.34
N ASP A 8 -11.77 -10.52 8.53
CA ASP A 8 -12.88 -9.70 7.98
C ASP A 8 -12.87 -8.28 8.57
N ASP A 9 -12.53 -8.14 9.85
CA ASP A 9 -12.41 -6.82 10.50
C ASP A 9 -11.19 -6.04 10.01
N ILE A 10 -10.07 -6.72 9.76
CA ILE A 10 -8.87 -6.11 9.19
C ILE A 10 -9.12 -5.65 7.73
N GLU A 11 -9.85 -6.42 6.93
CA GLU A 11 -10.24 -6.01 5.57
C GLU A 11 -11.16 -4.78 5.58
N LYS A 12 -12.10 -4.68 6.53
CA LYS A 12 -12.90 -3.45 6.71
C LYS A 12 -12.04 -2.23 7.03
N ILE A 13 -11.01 -2.39 7.86
CA ILE A 13 -10.07 -1.29 8.17
C ILE A 13 -9.33 -0.86 6.90
N TYR A 14 -8.89 -1.81 6.06
CA TYR A 14 -8.29 -1.50 4.76
C TYR A 14 -9.24 -0.66 3.90
N ASP A 15 -10.50 -1.06 3.77
CA ASP A 15 -11.49 -0.35 2.96
C ASP A 15 -11.75 1.07 3.47
N GLN A 16 -11.81 1.25 4.79
CA GLN A 16 -11.93 2.56 5.43
C GLN A 16 -10.73 3.46 5.12
N LEU A 17 -9.51 2.92 5.19
CA LEU A 17 -8.29 3.65 4.87
C LEU A 17 -8.23 4.04 3.39
N MET A 18 -8.64 3.14 2.48
CA MET A 18 -8.74 3.45 1.05
C MET A 18 -9.80 4.51 0.75
N ALA A 19 -10.93 4.48 1.46
CA ALA A 19 -11.94 5.54 1.36
C ALA A 19 -11.41 6.88 1.86
N LEU A 20 -10.73 6.88 3.01
CA LEU A 20 -10.12 8.07 3.59
C LEU A 20 -9.03 8.66 2.69
N ASN A 21 -8.18 7.82 2.08
CA ASN A 21 -7.21 8.25 1.06
C ASN A 21 -7.91 9.01 -0.07
N ARG A 22 -8.97 8.45 -0.64
CA ARG A 22 -9.71 9.09 -1.75
C ARG A 22 -10.33 10.41 -1.31
N GLU A 23 -10.98 10.44 -0.15
CA GLU A 23 -11.65 11.63 0.37
C GLU A 23 -10.66 12.77 0.65
N THR A 24 -9.59 12.48 1.38
CA THR A 24 -8.58 13.48 1.76
C THR A 24 -7.82 14.00 0.55
N PHE A 25 -7.52 13.14 -0.44
CA PHE A 25 -6.89 13.56 -1.69
C PHE A 25 -7.78 14.51 -2.47
N ALA A 26 -9.07 14.16 -2.63
CA ALA A 26 -10.04 14.99 -3.34
C ALA A 26 -10.25 16.37 -2.68
N LYS A 27 -10.04 16.46 -1.36
CA LYS A 27 -10.11 17.70 -0.58
C LYS A 27 -8.78 18.48 -0.52
N GLY A 28 -7.71 17.98 -1.15
CA GLY A 28 -6.38 18.62 -1.12
C GLY A 28 -5.58 18.39 0.16
N HIS A 29 -6.02 17.50 1.05
CA HIS A 29 -5.27 17.08 2.24
C HIS A 29 -4.28 15.96 1.88
N PHE A 30 -3.26 16.31 1.11
CA PHE A 30 -2.40 15.34 0.44
C PHE A 30 -1.55 14.48 1.38
N GLU A 31 -1.00 15.05 2.44
CA GLU A 31 -0.22 14.31 3.45
C GLU A 31 -1.10 13.30 4.18
N ALA A 32 -2.32 13.70 4.57
CA ALA A 32 -3.29 12.80 5.20
C ALA A 32 -3.69 11.66 4.24
N SER A 33 -3.91 11.99 2.97
CA SER A 33 -4.16 10.99 1.91
C SER A 33 -3.01 10.00 1.78
N TYR A 34 -1.77 10.49 1.77
CA TYR A 34 -0.58 9.66 1.66
C TYR A 34 -0.48 8.70 2.86
N HIS A 35 -0.63 9.21 4.09
CA HIS A 35 -0.54 8.37 5.28
C HIS A 35 -1.69 7.35 5.38
N ALA A 36 -2.91 7.70 4.94
CA ALA A 36 -3.99 6.72 4.84
C ALA A 36 -3.65 5.58 3.88
N LEU A 37 -3.00 5.88 2.74
CA LEU A 37 -2.56 4.86 1.78
C LEU A 37 -1.43 3.99 2.33
N VAL A 38 -0.48 4.59 3.05
CA VAL A 38 0.60 3.85 3.74
C VAL A 38 0.04 2.92 4.82
N SER A 39 -0.94 3.38 5.59
CA SER A 39 -1.63 2.51 6.55
C SER A 39 -2.33 1.34 5.86
N ALA A 40 -3.03 1.59 4.75
CA ALA A 40 -3.68 0.55 3.96
C ALA A 40 -2.66 -0.46 3.38
N PHE A 41 -1.49 0.01 2.96
CA PHE A 41 -0.36 -0.85 2.56
C PHE A 41 0.06 -1.81 3.68
N TYR A 42 0.23 -1.33 4.91
CA TYR A 42 0.64 -2.20 6.02
C TYR A 42 -0.40 -3.27 6.33
N ILE A 43 -1.69 -2.94 6.23
CA ILE A 43 -2.79 -3.91 6.37
C ILE A 43 -2.72 -4.96 5.24
N ALA A 44 -2.66 -4.53 3.98
CA ALA A 44 -2.58 -5.45 2.85
C ALA A 44 -1.33 -6.35 2.91
N SER A 45 -0.21 -5.80 3.41
CA SER A 45 1.04 -6.53 3.60
C SER A 45 0.96 -7.55 4.73
N SER A 46 0.28 -7.26 5.84
CA SER A 46 0.15 -8.22 6.95
C SER A 46 -0.74 -9.40 6.56
N LEU A 47 -1.78 -9.14 5.77
CA LEU A 47 -2.66 -10.15 5.19
C LEU A 47 -2.03 -10.94 4.04
N GLN A 48 -0.87 -10.51 3.52
CA GLN A 48 -0.28 -11.03 2.28
C GLN A 48 -1.28 -11.04 1.11
N ALA A 49 -2.14 -10.01 1.06
CA ALA A 49 -3.24 -9.92 0.12
C ALA A 49 -2.76 -9.32 -1.21
N ASP A 50 -2.36 -10.19 -2.14
CA ASP A 50 -1.76 -9.83 -3.44
C ASP A 50 -2.60 -8.79 -4.22
N LYS A 51 -3.92 -8.98 -4.25
CA LYS A 51 -4.85 -8.06 -4.92
C LYS A 51 -4.87 -6.68 -4.27
N LEU A 52 -4.91 -6.63 -2.94
CA LEU A 52 -4.94 -5.36 -2.20
C LEU A 52 -3.63 -4.59 -2.38
N LEU A 53 -2.49 -5.29 -2.36
CA LEU A 53 -1.18 -4.71 -2.63
C LEU A 53 -1.08 -4.16 -4.07
N SER A 54 -1.67 -4.83 -5.05
CA SER A 54 -1.74 -4.31 -6.42
C SER A 54 -2.54 -3.00 -6.50
N LEU A 55 -3.68 -2.92 -5.80
CA LEU A 55 -4.51 -1.72 -5.76
C LEU A 55 -3.78 -0.54 -5.10
N ILE A 56 -3.01 -0.79 -4.04
CA ILE A 56 -2.15 0.23 -3.41
C ILE A 56 -1.12 0.76 -4.40
N ALA A 57 -0.41 -0.13 -5.10
CA ALA A 57 0.62 0.27 -6.06
C ALA A 57 0.02 1.12 -7.19
N GLN A 58 -1.12 0.71 -7.73
CA GLN A 58 -1.84 1.48 -8.74
C GLN A 58 -2.26 2.85 -8.20
N ARG A 59 -2.84 2.91 -7.00
CA ARG A 59 -3.30 4.16 -6.42
C ARG A 59 -2.15 5.14 -6.16
N ALA A 60 -1.01 4.64 -5.69
CA ALA A 60 0.19 5.46 -5.49
C ALA A 60 0.67 6.06 -6.83
N GLN A 61 0.66 5.28 -7.92
CA GLN A 61 1.02 5.75 -9.25
C GLN A 61 0.03 6.79 -9.79
N GLU A 62 -1.27 6.59 -9.60
CA GLU A 62 -2.30 7.57 -9.99
C GLU A 62 -2.12 8.91 -9.27
N GLN A 63 -1.86 8.88 -7.96
CA GLN A 63 -1.66 10.10 -7.17
C GLN A 63 -0.36 10.81 -7.55
N LEU A 64 0.73 10.07 -7.81
CA LEU A 64 1.97 10.64 -8.34
C LEU A 64 1.76 11.31 -9.69
N TRP A 65 1.11 10.61 -10.63
CA TRP A 65 0.80 11.16 -11.94
C TRP A 65 -0.01 12.46 -11.84
N TRP A 66 -0.95 12.52 -10.90
CA TRP A 66 -1.70 13.75 -10.64
C TRP A 66 -0.79 14.89 -10.19
N PHE A 67 0.15 14.66 -9.26
CA PHE A 67 1.10 15.71 -8.86
C PHE A 67 1.98 16.15 -10.02
N ASP A 68 2.50 15.20 -10.79
CA ASP A 68 3.38 15.50 -11.92
C ASP A 68 2.67 16.29 -13.03
N HIS A 69 1.34 16.13 -13.18
CA HIS A 69 0.58 16.81 -14.21
C HIS A 69 -0.06 18.13 -13.75
N TYR A 70 -0.57 18.18 -12.52
CA TYR A 70 -1.39 19.30 -12.04
C TYR A 70 -0.71 20.14 -10.97
N ALA A 71 0.38 19.67 -10.37
CA ALA A 71 1.04 20.31 -9.23
C ALA A 71 2.55 20.03 -9.21
N GLU A 72 3.24 20.33 -10.31
CA GLU A 72 4.66 20.00 -10.52
C GLU A 72 5.60 20.58 -9.44
N GLU A 73 5.26 21.71 -8.83
CA GLU A 73 6.06 22.30 -7.75
C GLU A 73 5.77 21.70 -6.36
N HIS A 74 4.73 20.86 -6.23
CA HIS A 74 4.34 20.27 -4.96
C HIS A 74 5.44 19.34 -4.41
N PRO A 75 5.67 19.28 -3.09
CA PRO A 75 6.68 18.38 -2.48
C PRO A 75 6.55 16.89 -2.83
N PHE A 76 5.40 16.44 -3.34
CA PHE A 76 5.14 15.06 -3.73
C PHE A 76 5.30 14.77 -5.22
N SER A 77 5.56 15.79 -6.05
CA SER A 77 5.88 15.56 -7.46
C SER A 77 7.26 14.93 -7.63
N SER A 78 7.45 14.24 -8.74
CA SER A 78 8.74 13.73 -9.21
C SER A 78 9.73 14.87 -9.41
N ALA A 79 9.30 15.97 -10.03
CA ALA A 79 10.15 17.13 -10.30
C ALA A 79 10.70 17.75 -9.01
N SER A 80 9.87 17.92 -7.99
CA SER A 80 10.27 18.44 -6.68
C SER A 80 11.22 17.49 -5.97
N ALA A 81 10.93 16.18 -5.98
CA ALA A 81 11.81 15.16 -5.40
C ALA A 81 13.20 15.17 -6.07
N THR A 82 13.28 15.20 -7.40
CA THR A 82 14.54 15.29 -8.15
C THR A 82 15.30 16.58 -7.84
N LYS A 83 14.61 17.73 -7.85
CA LYS A 83 15.22 19.04 -7.56
C LYS A 83 15.88 19.09 -6.18
N HIS A 84 15.32 18.37 -5.22
CA HIS A 84 15.82 18.32 -3.85
C HIS A 84 16.66 17.08 -3.54
N GLU A 85 17.02 16.28 -4.55
CA GLU A 85 17.80 15.04 -4.41
C GLU A 85 17.17 14.06 -3.39
N ARG A 86 15.84 13.99 -3.36
CA ARG A 86 15.07 13.11 -2.49
C ARG A 86 14.41 12.00 -3.29
N GLU A 87 14.21 10.86 -2.65
CA GLU A 87 13.35 9.82 -3.19
C GLU A 87 11.88 10.26 -3.18
N ASN A 88 11.14 9.91 -4.22
CA ASN A 88 9.71 10.22 -4.29
C ASN A 88 8.92 9.21 -3.45
N LEU A 89 8.11 9.73 -2.52
CA LEU A 89 7.35 8.91 -1.57
C LEU A 89 6.34 7.98 -2.26
N TYR A 90 5.66 8.44 -3.32
CA TYR A 90 4.71 7.60 -4.05
C TYR A 90 5.40 6.54 -4.91
N THR A 91 6.54 6.87 -5.54
CA THR A 91 7.37 5.87 -6.24
C THR A 91 7.80 4.78 -5.28
N ASN A 92 8.37 5.15 -4.13
CA ASN A 92 8.81 4.21 -3.11
C ASN A 92 7.66 3.33 -2.59
N LEU A 93 6.50 3.92 -2.33
CA LEU A 93 5.33 3.16 -1.87
C LEU A 93 4.83 2.16 -2.91
N ALA A 94 4.77 2.57 -4.19
CA ALA A 94 4.38 1.68 -5.28
C ALA A 94 5.35 0.49 -5.43
N GLU A 95 6.66 0.74 -5.31
CA GLU A 95 7.69 -0.29 -5.37
C GLU A 95 7.64 -1.25 -4.19
N GLN A 96 7.42 -0.74 -2.98
CA GLN A 96 7.23 -1.55 -1.78
C GLN A 96 5.99 -2.45 -1.91
N ALA A 97 4.87 -1.89 -2.36
CA ALA A 97 3.64 -2.64 -2.59
C ALA A 97 3.84 -3.76 -3.64
N GLN A 98 4.51 -3.47 -4.76
CA GLN A 98 4.83 -4.49 -5.76
C GLN A 98 5.78 -5.57 -5.23
N THR A 99 6.76 -5.19 -4.41
CA THR A 99 7.70 -6.14 -3.80
C THR A 99 6.98 -7.08 -2.84
N GLN A 100 6.11 -6.55 -1.97
CA GLN A 100 5.33 -7.37 -1.06
C GLN A 100 4.33 -8.25 -1.79
N ARG A 101 3.74 -7.77 -2.90
CA ARG A 101 2.85 -8.59 -3.74
C ARG A 101 3.60 -9.80 -4.29
N ARG A 102 4.78 -9.58 -4.88
CA ARG A 102 5.62 -10.68 -5.41
C ARG A 102 6.01 -11.68 -4.32
N LYS A 103 6.32 -11.19 -3.12
CA LYS A 103 6.63 -12.04 -1.97
C LYS A 103 5.42 -12.88 -1.56
N ALA A 104 4.24 -12.29 -1.43
CA ALA A 104 3.00 -13.00 -1.10
C ALA A 104 2.63 -14.06 -2.15
N GLU A 105 2.78 -13.74 -3.44
CA GLU A 105 2.58 -14.69 -4.54
C GLU A 105 3.57 -15.86 -4.46
N TRP A 106 4.84 -15.57 -4.17
CA TRP A 106 5.86 -16.60 -4.00
C TRP A 106 5.57 -17.50 -2.80
N ASP A 107 5.23 -16.92 -1.65
CA ASP A 107 4.89 -17.67 -0.43
C ASP A 107 3.67 -18.57 -0.70
N ARG A 108 2.61 -18.08 -1.35
CA ARG A 108 1.44 -18.89 -1.71
C ARG A 108 1.79 -20.06 -2.63
N LYS A 109 2.73 -19.88 -3.56
CA LYS A 109 3.08 -20.89 -4.56
C LYS A 109 4.09 -21.93 -4.08
N TYR A 110 5.03 -21.52 -3.21
CA TYR A 110 6.22 -22.31 -2.92
C TYR A 110 6.42 -22.67 -1.44
N ARG A 111 5.70 -22.03 -0.51
CA ARG A 111 5.82 -22.34 0.91
C ARG A 111 5.09 -23.65 1.22
N LYS A 112 5.84 -24.73 1.45
CA LYS A 112 5.27 -25.96 2.02
C LYS A 112 4.76 -25.67 3.44
N PRO A 113 3.60 -26.22 3.85
CA PRO A 113 3.22 -26.18 5.26
C PRO A 113 4.33 -26.87 6.07
N SER A 114 4.81 -26.20 7.11
CA SER A 114 5.75 -26.80 8.06
C SER A 114 5.13 -28.10 8.56
N ALA A 115 5.85 -29.21 8.46
CA ALA A 115 5.41 -30.47 9.07
C ALA A 115 5.13 -30.21 10.55
N PRO A 116 4.08 -30.81 11.15
CA PRO A 116 3.86 -30.69 12.57
C PRO A 116 5.14 -31.15 13.28
N LEU A 117 5.62 -30.34 14.22
CA LEU A 117 6.65 -30.79 15.15
C LEU A 117 6.05 -31.99 15.88
N GLU A 118 6.47 -33.20 15.51
CA GLU A 118 6.20 -34.39 16.31
C GLU A 118 6.87 -34.14 17.67
N GLU A 119 6.04 -33.83 18.67
CA GLU A 119 6.44 -33.77 20.07
C GLU A 119 7.02 -35.13 20.46
N GLN A 120 8.30 -35.14 20.85
CA GLN A 120 8.98 -36.26 21.52
C GLN A 120 9.00 -36.01 23.03
#